data_AF-A0A0G9JZ60-F1
#
_entry.id   AF-A0A0G9JZ60-F1
#
_cell.length_a   1.000
_cell.length_b   1.000
_cell.length_c   1.000
_cell.angle_alpha   90.00
_cell.angle_beta   90.00
_cell.angle_gamma   90.00
#
_symmetry.space_group_name_H-M   'P 1'
#
loop_
_entity.id
_entity.type
_entity.pdbx_description
1 polymer ?
#
loop_
_entity_poly.entity_id
_entity_poly.type
_entity_poly.pdbx_seq_one_letter_code
_entity_poly.pdbx_strand_id
1 'polypeptide(L)'
;MLVFVLNAGSSSLKYQLIDAKTQELKASGLVERIGIDGILKQVIDENRKLTMEAPIPTHKEAIELILETLTKGDTKVINSIDEIQAIGHRVAHGGEYFKESTLVTEKVIKKIEEAIPLAPLHNPANILGMKICMQLLPKVPNVAVFDTAFHQTMPEIHFLFPVPHEDYTEHHLRKYGFHGTSHFFVSQQAIKLLGNKKDSKIIVCHLGNGSSVCAIKDGKSVNTTMGLTPLGGLMMGTRSGDIDPGIIPYLMDKKDMNTHQIIDYLNKKSGILGVSGI
;
A
#
# COMPACT_ATOMS: atom_id res chain seq x y z
N MET A 1 1.13 2.37 -23.58
CA MET A 1 0.14 1.43 -22.99
C MET A 1 -0.40 2.09 -21.76
N LEU A 2 -1.65 2.54 -21.77
CA LEU A 2 -2.20 3.29 -20.65
C LEU A 2 -2.64 2.36 -19.52
N VAL A 3 -2.07 2.59 -18.34
CA VAL A 3 -2.34 1.86 -17.11
C VAL A 3 -2.96 2.81 -16.10
N PHE A 4 -4.16 2.46 -15.63
CA PHE A 4 -4.83 3.17 -14.54
C PHE A 4 -4.42 2.56 -13.21
N VAL A 5 -3.67 3.29 -12.40
CA VAL A 5 -3.11 2.82 -11.13
C VAL A 5 -3.96 3.35 -9.99
N LEU A 6 -4.38 2.48 -9.07
CA LEU A 6 -5.25 2.81 -7.95
C LEU A 6 -4.63 2.38 -6.61
N ASN A 7 -4.84 3.23 -5.61
CA ASN A 7 -4.55 2.96 -4.22
C ASN A 7 -5.74 3.43 -3.37
N ALA A 8 -6.64 2.49 -3.10
CA ALA A 8 -7.85 2.71 -2.32
C ALA A 8 -7.55 2.60 -0.81
N GLY A 9 -7.88 3.65 -0.07
CA GLY A 9 -7.97 3.65 1.40
C GLY A 9 -9.43 3.62 1.86
N SER A 10 -9.66 3.61 3.17
CA SER A 10 -11.02 3.54 3.74
C SER A 10 -11.90 4.74 3.37
N SER A 11 -11.33 5.94 3.28
CA SER A 11 -12.04 7.20 2.96
C SER A 11 -11.35 8.05 1.89
N SER A 12 -10.39 7.46 1.17
CA SER A 12 -9.64 8.13 0.13
C SER A 12 -9.29 7.20 -1.02
N LEU A 13 -9.03 7.77 -2.19
CA LEU A 13 -8.60 7.04 -3.38
C LEU A 13 -7.54 7.87 -4.11
N LYS A 14 -6.31 7.36 -4.13
CA LYS A 14 -5.25 7.92 -4.98
C LYS A 14 -5.24 7.19 -6.31
N TYR A 15 -4.98 7.94 -7.38
CA TYR A 15 -4.85 7.35 -8.70
C TYR A 15 -3.78 8.02 -9.55
N GLN A 16 -3.31 7.29 -10.56
CA GLN A 16 -2.52 7.81 -11.66
C GLN A 16 -2.95 7.16 -12.97
N LEU A 17 -2.86 7.88 -14.08
CA LEU A 17 -2.92 7.32 -15.43
C LEU A 17 -1.53 7.47 -16.05
N ILE A 18 -0.90 6.35 -16.39
CA ILE A 18 0.51 6.31 -16.83
C ILE A 18 0.59 5.57 -18.17
N ASP A 19 1.37 6.08 -19.12
CA ASP A 19 1.81 5.24 -20.23
C ASP A 19 3.01 4.39 -19.78
N ALA A 20 2.79 3.09 -19.58
CA ALA A 20 3.83 2.18 -19.10
C ALA A 20 5.00 1.96 -20.08
N LYS A 21 4.84 2.30 -21.37
CA LYS A 21 5.93 2.20 -22.35
C LYS A 21 6.85 3.41 -22.28
N THR A 22 6.27 4.61 -22.24
CA THR A 22 7.04 5.87 -22.22
C THR A 22 7.35 6.35 -20.80
N GLN A 23 6.72 5.75 -19.79
CA GLN A 23 6.73 6.17 -18.38
C GLN A 23 6.13 7.57 -18.14
N GLU A 24 5.39 8.09 -19.11
CA GLU A 24 4.75 9.40 -19.04
C GLU A 24 3.54 9.35 -18.09
N LEU A 25 3.52 10.24 -17.09
CA LEU A 25 2.37 10.47 -16.24
C LEU A 25 1.36 11.35 -16.98
N LYS A 26 0.22 10.78 -17.39
CA LYS A 26 -0.87 11.51 -18.06
C LYS A 26 -1.70 12.31 -17.06
N ALA A 27 -2.00 11.73 -15.91
CA ALA A 27 -2.78 12.37 -14.86
C ALA A 27 -2.44 11.75 -13.51
N SER A 28 -2.58 12.54 -12.45
CA SER A 28 -2.58 12.05 -11.08
C SER A 28 -3.64 12.75 -10.26
N GLY A 29 -4.16 12.08 -9.25
CA GLY A 29 -5.13 12.71 -8.37
C GLY A 29 -5.41 11.94 -7.10
N LEU A 30 -6.21 12.58 -6.27
CA LEU A 30 -6.61 12.11 -4.96
C LEU A 30 -8.06 12.53 -4.73
N VAL A 31 -8.89 11.55 -4.44
CA VAL A 31 -10.20 11.77 -3.84
C VAL A 31 -10.05 11.58 -2.33
N GLU A 32 -10.47 12.58 -1.55
CA GLU A 32 -10.48 12.54 -0.09
C GLU A 32 -11.91 12.66 0.42
N ARG A 33 -12.14 12.24 1.67
CA ARG A 33 -13.42 12.44 2.38
C ARG A 33 -14.60 11.72 1.69
N ILE A 34 -14.33 10.56 1.09
CA ILE A 34 -15.36 9.67 0.51
C ILE A 34 -16.34 9.27 1.63
N GLY A 35 -17.65 9.36 1.36
CA GLY A 35 -18.71 9.12 2.33
C GLY A 35 -18.98 10.30 3.28
N ILE A 36 -18.32 11.44 3.07
CA ILE A 36 -18.49 12.67 3.86
C ILE A 36 -18.84 13.81 2.89
N ASP A 37 -17.95 14.78 2.70
CA ASP A 37 -18.03 15.92 1.79
C ASP A 37 -16.82 15.85 0.84
N GLY A 38 -16.94 14.94 -0.12
CA GLY A 38 -15.87 14.51 -1.01
C GLY A 38 -15.15 15.66 -1.72
N ILE A 39 -13.83 15.49 -1.87
CA ILE A 39 -12.98 16.43 -2.60
C ILE A 39 -12.14 15.65 -3.59
N LEU A 40 -12.24 15.97 -4.87
CA LEU A 40 -11.31 15.50 -5.91
C LEU A 40 -10.26 16.59 -6.18
N LYS A 41 -8.99 16.22 -6.05
CA LYS A 41 -7.84 17.01 -6.51
C LYS A 41 -7.16 16.24 -7.64
N GLN A 42 -7.00 16.87 -8.79
CA GLN A 42 -6.39 16.28 -9.98
C GLN A 42 -5.35 17.22 -10.58
N VAL A 43 -4.25 16.65 -11.02
CA VAL A 43 -3.12 17.34 -11.63
C VAL A 43 -2.75 16.61 -12.92
N ILE A 44 -2.77 17.35 -14.01
CA ILE A 44 -2.29 16.89 -15.33
C ILE A 44 -0.88 17.42 -15.55
N ASP A 45 -0.70 18.73 -15.38
CA ASP A 45 0.58 19.43 -15.46
C ASP A 45 0.56 20.69 -14.57
N GLU A 46 1.58 21.54 -14.69
CA GLU A 46 1.71 22.76 -13.88
C GLU A 46 0.52 23.71 -14.03
N ASN A 47 -0.07 23.76 -15.23
CA ASN A 47 -1.12 24.71 -15.62
C ASN A 47 -2.53 24.10 -15.58
N ARG A 48 -2.64 22.77 -15.72
CA ARG A 48 -3.93 22.05 -15.71
C ARG A 48 -4.11 21.28 -14.41
N LYS A 49 -4.83 21.91 -13.48
CA LYS A 49 -5.21 21.36 -12.18
C LYS A 49 -6.70 21.56 -11.93
N LEU A 50 -7.30 20.63 -11.21
CA LEU A 50 -8.71 20.66 -10.82
C LEU A 50 -8.81 20.38 -9.32
N THR A 51 -9.52 21.23 -8.62
CA THR A 51 -10.05 20.93 -7.28
C THR A 51 -11.56 21.05 -7.37
N MET A 52 -12.26 19.99 -7.02
CA MET A 52 -13.70 19.92 -7.09
C MET A 52 -14.26 19.33 -5.80
N GLU A 53 -15.14 20.10 -5.16
CA GLU A 53 -15.93 19.63 -4.03
C GLU A 53 -17.25 19.07 -4.56
N ALA A 54 -17.55 17.82 -4.22
CA ALA A 54 -18.75 17.14 -4.67
C ALA A 54 -19.19 16.07 -3.66
N PRO A 55 -20.49 15.77 -3.55
CA PRO A 55 -20.93 14.58 -2.84
C PRO A 55 -20.35 13.32 -3.50
N ILE A 56 -19.46 12.62 -2.80
CA ILE A 56 -18.85 11.36 -3.25
C ILE A 56 -19.17 10.30 -2.19
N PRO A 57 -20.36 9.68 -2.24
CA PRO A 57 -20.84 8.82 -1.16
C PRO A 57 -20.08 7.49 -1.07
N THR A 58 -19.60 6.94 -2.18
CA THR A 58 -18.86 5.67 -2.18
C THR A 58 -17.64 5.71 -3.09
N HIS A 59 -16.78 4.69 -2.98
CA HIS A 59 -15.65 4.47 -3.89
C HIS A 59 -16.09 4.30 -5.34
N LYS A 60 -17.33 3.88 -5.61
CA LYS A 60 -17.83 3.73 -6.97
C LYS A 60 -17.99 5.09 -7.64
N GLU A 61 -18.71 6.01 -6.99
CA GLU A 61 -18.85 7.38 -7.52
C GLU A 61 -17.49 8.07 -7.60
N ALA A 62 -16.57 7.79 -6.66
CA ALA A 62 -15.21 8.32 -6.75
C ALA A 62 -14.48 7.87 -8.04
N ILE A 63 -14.55 6.59 -8.39
CA ILE A 63 -13.90 6.04 -9.59
C ILE A 63 -14.60 6.56 -10.86
N GLU A 64 -15.94 6.59 -10.88
CA GLU A 64 -16.70 7.13 -12.01
C GLU A 64 -16.36 8.60 -12.28
N LEU A 65 -16.26 9.40 -11.21
CA LEU A 65 -15.88 10.81 -11.29
C LEU A 65 -14.47 10.99 -11.86
N ILE A 66 -13.50 10.19 -11.41
CA ILE A 66 -12.13 10.20 -11.96
C ILE A 66 -12.15 9.85 -13.45
N LEU A 67 -12.88 8.80 -13.86
CA LEU A 67 -12.93 8.40 -15.27
C LEU A 67 -13.59 9.47 -16.15
N GLU A 68 -14.58 10.18 -15.62
CA GLU A 68 -15.19 11.33 -16.30
C GLU A 68 -14.21 12.48 -16.48
N THR A 69 -13.48 12.89 -15.43
CA THR A 69 -12.52 14.01 -15.52
C THR A 69 -11.30 13.69 -16.38
N LEU A 70 -11.00 12.41 -16.61
CA LEU A 70 -9.96 11.97 -17.55
C LEU A 70 -10.41 12.05 -19.01
N THR A 71 -11.72 11.98 -19.28
CA THR A 71 -12.30 11.91 -20.64
C THR A 71 -12.98 13.21 -21.09
N LYS A 72 -13.29 14.12 -20.16
CA LYS A 72 -14.03 15.36 -20.42
C LYS A 72 -13.41 16.56 -19.71
N GLY A 73 -13.83 17.76 -20.13
CA GLY A 73 -13.45 19.03 -19.51
C GLY A 73 -11.98 19.41 -19.74
N ASP A 74 -11.53 20.42 -19.00
CA ASP A 74 -10.19 21.01 -19.16
C ASP A 74 -9.06 20.08 -18.71
N THR A 75 -9.38 19.06 -17.91
CA THR A 75 -8.44 18.04 -17.45
C THR A 75 -8.44 16.77 -18.30
N LYS A 76 -9.13 16.77 -19.44
CA LYS A 76 -9.16 15.65 -20.38
C LYS A 76 -7.74 15.25 -20.83
N VAL A 77 -7.44 13.97 -20.73
CA VAL A 77 -6.16 13.38 -21.17
C VAL A 77 -6.32 12.17 -22.10
N ILE A 78 -7.53 11.60 -22.17
CA ILE A 78 -7.91 10.51 -23.08
C ILE A 78 -9.28 10.83 -23.70
N ASN A 79 -9.62 10.25 -24.84
CA ASN A 79 -10.90 10.45 -25.53
C ASN A 79 -11.99 9.48 -25.05
N SER A 80 -11.60 8.26 -24.68
CA SER A 80 -12.50 7.25 -24.12
C SER A 80 -11.82 6.48 -22.98
N ILE A 81 -12.62 5.99 -22.04
CA ILE A 81 -12.17 5.04 -21.02
C ILE A 81 -11.65 3.73 -21.64
N ASP A 82 -12.06 3.40 -22.87
CA ASP A 82 -11.58 2.23 -23.63
C ASP A 82 -10.09 2.32 -24.00
N GLU A 83 -9.48 3.51 -23.89
CA GLU A 83 -8.03 3.67 -24.07
C GLU A 83 -7.23 3.11 -22.89
N ILE A 84 -7.87 2.86 -21.74
CA ILE A 84 -7.24 2.22 -20.58
C ILE A 84 -7.06 0.73 -20.87
N GLN A 85 -5.82 0.28 -20.90
CA GLN A 85 -5.47 -1.09 -21.32
C GLN A 85 -5.21 -2.05 -20.15
N ALA A 86 -4.94 -1.51 -18.95
CA ALA A 86 -4.81 -2.29 -17.72
C ALA A 86 -5.12 -1.43 -16.50
N ILE A 87 -5.49 -2.08 -15.39
CA ILE A 87 -5.69 -1.42 -14.09
C ILE A 87 -4.77 -2.06 -13.06
N GLY A 88 -3.90 -1.28 -12.43
CA GLY A 88 -3.02 -1.72 -11.36
C GLY A 88 -3.57 -1.33 -10.00
N HIS A 89 -3.69 -2.28 -9.07
CA HIS A 89 -4.19 -2.04 -7.72
C HIS A 89 -3.08 -2.28 -6.70
N ARG A 90 -2.79 -1.28 -5.87
CA ARG A 90 -2.00 -1.52 -4.66
C ARG A 90 -2.81 -2.35 -3.67
N VAL A 91 -2.20 -3.40 -3.13
CA VAL A 91 -2.75 -4.23 -2.05
C VAL A 91 -1.80 -4.20 -0.87
N ALA A 92 -2.32 -3.89 0.32
CA ALA A 92 -1.48 -3.80 1.51
C ALA A 92 -0.88 -5.17 1.89
N HIS A 93 -1.68 -6.24 1.90
CA HIS A 93 -1.23 -7.54 2.41
C HIS A 93 -1.64 -8.70 1.51
N GLY A 94 -0.65 -9.48 1.05
CA GLY A 94 -0.85 -10.69 0.24
C GLY A 94 -0.67 -12.00 1.01
N GLY A 95 -0.26 -11.93 2.28
CA GLY A 95 0.05 -13.12 3.08
C GLY A 95 1.23 -13.89 2.48
N GLU A 96 1.27 -15.20 2.71
CA GLU A 96 2.27 -16.08 2.08
C GLU A 96 1.86 -16.53 0.66
N TYR A 97 0.60 -16.26 0.27
CA TYR A 97 0.01 -16.71 -0.98
C TYR A 97 0.58 -15.99 -2.19
N PHE A 98 0.85 -14.68 -2.06
CA PHE A 98 1.24 -13.82 -3.18
C PHE A 98 2.69 -13.37 -3.07
N LYS A 99 3.56 -14.02 -3.86
CA LYS A 99 5.00 -13.72 -3.94
C LYS A 99 5.36 -12.70 -5.04
N GLU A 100 4.40 -12.40 -5.90
CA GLU A 100 4.54 -11.45 -7.01
C GLU A 100 3.18 -10.83 -7.36
N SER A 101 3.19 -9.83 -8.24
CA SER A 101 1.96 -9.24 -8.78
C SER A 101 1.17 -10.28 -9.57
N THR A 102 -0.15 -10.29 -9.43
CA THR A 102 -1.02 -11.28 -10.08
C THR A 102 -2.18 -10.63 -10.81
N LEU A 103 -2.63 -11.26 -11.90
CA LEU A 103 -3.92 -10.92 -12.51
C LEU A 103 -5.04 -11.16 -11.51
N VAL A 104 -5.93 -10.18 -11.39
CA VAL A 104 -7.09 -10.24 -10.49
C VAL A 104 -8.14 -11.16 -11.11
N THR A 105 -8.58 -12.11 -10.30
CA THR A 105 -9.68 -13.02 -10.57
C THR A 105 -10.50 -13.18 -9.29
N GLU A 106 -11.69 -13.76 -9.37
CA GLU A 106 -12.49 -14.09 -8.18
C GLU A 106 -11.71 -14.96 -7.16
N LYS A 107 -10.84 -15.87 -7.65
CA LYS A 107 -9.99 -16.69 -6.78
C LYS A 107 -8.94 -15.85 -6.05
N VAL A 108 -8.34 -14.88 -6.74
CA VAL A 108 -7.37 -13.96 -6.15
C VAL A 108 -8.06 -13.08 -5.11
N ILE A 109 -9.23 -12.53 -5.41
CA ILE A 109 -10.02 -11.73 -4.47
C ILE A 109 -10.29 -12.52 -3.18
N LYS A 110 -10.76 -13.78 -3.29
CA LYS A 110 -10.98 -14.64 -2.11
C LYS A 110 -9.70 -14.86 -1.28
N LYS A 111 -8.55 -15.02 -1.92
CA LYS A 111 -7.27 -15.13 -1.20
C LYS A 111 -6.82 -13.82 -0.54
N ILE A 112 -7.17 -12.66 -1.10
CA ILE A 112 -6.95 -11.37 -0.43
C ILE A 112 -7.91 -11.20 0.75
N GLU A 113 -9.15 -11.70 0.64
CA GLU A 113 -10.14 -11.74 1.72
C GLU A 113 -9.63 -12.58 2.91
N GLU A 114 -9.02 -13.74 2.66
CA GLU A 114 -8.36 -14.56 3.69
C GLU A 114 -7.21 -13.82 4.41
N ALA A 115 -6.58 -12.85 3.75
CA ALA A 115 -5.52 -12.01 4.34
C ALA A 115 -6.04 -10.76 5.06
N ILE A 116 -7.36 -10.52 5.13
CA ILE A 116 -7.96 -9.38 5.85
C ILE A 116 -7.52 -9.32 7.32
N PRO A 117 -7.45 -10.43 8.10
CA PRO A 117 -6.98 -10.36 9.48
C PRO A 117 -5.59 -9.74 9.66
N LEU A 118 -4.73 -9.83 8.63
CA LEU A 118 -3.38 -9.26 8.63
C LEU A 118 -3.36 -7.75 8.27
N ALA A 119 -4.39 -7.25 7.58
CA ALA A 119 -4.53 -5.84 7.21
C ALA A 119 -5.99 -5.37 7.17
N PRO A 120 -6.71 -5.38 8.30
CA PRO A 120 -8.16 -5.21 8.35
C PRO A 120 -8.63 -3.83 7.91
N LEU A 121 -7.78 -2.81 8.05
CA LEU A 121 -8.10 -1.44 7.65
C LEU A 121 -7.79 -1.13 6.18
N HIS A 122 -7.10 -2.01 5.46
CA HIS A 122 -6.58 -1.73 4.11
C HIS A 122 -7.12 -2.71 3.06
N ASN A 123 -6.98 -4.02 3.29
CA ASN A 123 -7.37 -5.03 2.31
C ASN A 123 -8.84 -4.92 1.89
N PRO A 124 -9.82 -4.63 2.78
CA PRO A 124 -11.22 -4.45 2.36
C PRO A 124 -11.41 -3.32 1.32
N ALA A 125 -10.74 -2.18 1.52
CA ALA A 125 -10.80 -1.07 0.56
C ALA A 125 -10.11 -1.42 -0.77
N ASN A 126 -9.00 -2.17 -0.72
CA ASN A 126 -8.30 -2.63 -1.92
C ASN A 126 -9.19 -3.59 -2.74
N ILE A 127 -9.86 -4.54 -2.08
CA ILE A 127 -10.81 -5.46 -2.71
C ILE A 127 -11.99 -4.70 -3.32
N LEU A 128 -12.54 -3.72 -2.59
CA LEU A 128 -13.65 -2.89 -3.07
C LEU A 128 -13.27 -2.17 -4.37
N GLY A 129 -12.09 -1.54 -4.42
CA GLY A 129 -11.58 -0.88 -5.62
C GLY A 129 -11.45 -1.83 -6.81
N MET A 130 -10.93 -3.04 -6.60
CA MET A 130 -10.85 -4.07 -7.64
C MET A 130 -12.23 -4.48 -8.17
N LYS A 131 -13.17 -4.78 -7.26
CA LYS A 131 -14.54 -5.20 -7.63
C LYS A 131 -15.25 -4.12 -8.44
N ILE A 132 -15.12 -2.85 -8.05
CA ILE A 132 -15.71 -1.73 -8.79
C ILE A 132 -15.06 -1.60 -10.18
N CYS A 133 -13.74 -1.64 -10.28
CA CYS A 133 -13.05 -1.55 -11.57
C CYS A 133 -13.41 -2.69 -12.51
N MET A 134 -13.56 -3.92 -12.00
CA MET A 134 -14.02 -5.07 -12.78
C MET A 134 -15.46 -4.89 -13.30
N GLN A 135 -16.31 -4.15 -12.58
CA GLN A 135 -17.67 -3.83 -13.01
C GLN A 135 -17.70 -2.71 -14.06
N LEU A 136 -16.94 -1.63 -13.84
CA LEU A 136 -16.94 -0.45 -14.72
C LEU A 136 -16.18 -0.69 -16.03
N LEU A 137 -15.11 -1.50 -15.98
CA LEU A 137 -14.20 -1.75 -17.10
C LEU A 137 -14.01 -3.27 -17.30
N PRO A 138 -15.07 -4.04 -17.62
CA PRO A 138 -15.07 -5.51 -17.56
C PRO A 138 -14.13 -6.18 -18.57
N LYS A 139 -13.73 -5.47 -19.63
CA LYS A 139 -12.79 -5.97 -20.65
C LYS A 139 -11.33 -5.66 -20.31
N VAL A 140 -11.08 -4.84 -19.29
CA VAL A 140 -9.74 -4.36 -18.93
C VAL A 140 -9.13 -5.27 -17.86
N PRO A 141 -7.95 -5.86 -18.08
CA PRO A 141 -7.29 -6.70 -17.09
C PRO A 141 -6.90 -5.88 -15.86
N ASN A 142 -7.23 -6.42 -14.69
CA ASN A 142 -6.86 -5.86 -13.39
C ASN A 142 -5.67 -6.65 -12.83
N VAL A 143 -4.68 -5.98 -12.23
CA VAL A 143 -3.48 -6.58 -11.62
C VAL A 143 -3.37 -6.11 -10.17
N ALA A 144 -3.23 -7.04 -9.24
CA ALA A 144 -2.94 -6.76 -7.83
C ALA A 144 -1.42 -6.74 -7.60
N VAL A 145 -0.93 -5.69 -6.94
CA VAL A 145 0.48 -5.47 -6.60
C VAL A 145 0.59 -5.34 -5.08
N PHE A 146 1.25 -6.31 -4.44
CA PHE A 146 1.25 -6.44 -2.98
C PHE A 146 2.48 -5.80 -2.35
N ASP A 147 2.28 -4.97 -1.32
CA ASP A 147 3.38 -4.37 -0.56
C ASP A 147 4.24 -5.40 0.19
N THR A 148 3.73 -6.61 0.39
CA THR A 148 4.36 -7.73 1.10
C THR A 148 5.07 -8.71 0.17
N ALA A 149 4.80 -8.67 -1.15
CA ALA A 149 5.29 -9.67 -2.10
C ALA A 149 6.82 -9.68 -2.22
N PHE A 150 7.44 -8.50 -2.34
CA PHE A 150 8.90 -8.38 -2.49
C PHE A 150 9.68 -9.03 -1.33
N HIS A 151 9.07 -9.08 -0.14
CA HIS A 151 9.67 -9.62 1.07
C HIS A 151 9.51 -11.14 1.22
N GLN A 152 8.76 -11.81 0.34
CA GLN A 152 8.55 -13.26 0.37
C GLN A 152 9.82 -14.08 0.05
N THR A 153 10.92 -13.42 -0.36
CA THR A 153 12.24 -14.04 -0.52
C THR A 153 13.04 -14.13 0.78
N MET A 154 12.52 -13.57 1.87
CA MET A 154 13.18 -13.59 3.17
C MET A 154 13.31 -15.04 3.68
N PRO A 155 14.51 -15.46 4.13
CA PRO A 155 14.70 -16.80 4.70
C PRO A 155 14.02 -16.92 6.07
N GLU A 156 13.72 -18.15 6.47
CA GLU A 156 13.02 -18.50 7.72
C GLU A 156 13.60 -17.84 8.97
N ILE A 157 14.92 -17.91 9.12
CA ILE A 157 15.68 -17.29 10.21
C ILE A 157 15.48 -15.76 10.33
N HIS A 158 14.97 -15.10 9.29
CA HIS A 158 14.73 -13.65 9.28
C HIS A 158 13.26 -13.28 9.42
N PHE A 159 12.33 -14.21 9.16
CA PHE A 159 10.90 -13.94 9.27
C PHE A 159 10.22 -14.54 10.51
N LEU A 160 10.78 -15.59 11.11
CA LEU A 160 10.22 -16.14 12.34
C LEU A 160 10.46 -15.20 13.52
N PHE A 161 9.42 -15.02 14.33
CA PHE A 161 9.56 -14.37 15.63
C PHE A 161 10.05 -15.38 16.67
N PRO A 162 10.82 -14.96 17.69
CA PRO A 162 11.28 -15.83 18.77
C PRO A 162 10.17 -16.10 19.80
N VAL A 163 9.07 -16.70 19.34
CA VAL A 163 7.88 -17.09 20.10
C VAL A 163 7.58 -18.58 19.81
N PRO A 164 6.63 -19.25 20.50
CA PRO A 164 6.28 -20.64 20.19
C PRO A 164 6.04 -20.85 18.70
N HIS A 165 6.67 -21.88 18.13
CA HIS A 165 6.63 -22.15 16.69
C HIS A 165 5.20 -22.45 16.19
N GLU A 166 4.32 -22.94 17.07
CA GLU A 166 2.91 -23.20 16.77
C GLU A 166 2.16 -21.94 16.31
N ASP A 167 2.50 -20.76 16.85
CA ASP A 167 1.90 -19.49 16.43
C ASP A 167 2.20 -19.19 14.94
N TYR A 168 3.36 -19.60 14.45
CA TYR A 168 3.66 -19.52 13.02
C TYR A 168 2.82 -20.52 12.22
N THR A 169 2.79 -21.79 12.62
CA THR A 169 2.12 -22.84 11.84
C THR A 169 0.60 -22.73 11.84
N GLU A 170 0.00 -22.24 12.92
CA GLU A 170 -1.45 -22.15 13.08
C GLU A 170 -2.02 -20.77 12.74
N HIS A 171 -1.27 -19.70 13.03
CA HIS A 171 -1.76 -18.33 12.89
C HIS A 171 -0.97 -17.51 11.86
N HIS A 172 0.01 -18.11 11.20
CA HIS A 172 0.90 -17.43 10.25
C HIS A 172 1.58 -16.20 10.87
N LEU A 173 1.92 -16.30 12.17
CA LEU A 173 2.62 -15.25 12.91
C LEU A 173 4.08 -15.17 12.44
N ARG A 174 4.34 -14.26 11.49
CA ARG A 174 5.67 -14.02 10.92
C ARG A 174 5.85 -12.56 10.52
N LYS A 175 7.10 -12.21 10.22
CA LYS A 175 7.42 -10.99 9.50
C LYS A 175 6.95 -11.12 8.04
N TYR A 176 6.16 -10.15 7.60
CA TYR A 176 5.80 -9.97 6.20
C TYR A 176 6.52 -8.78 5.58
N GLY A 177 6.62 -7.67 6.32
CA GLY A 177 7.20 -6.42 5.81
C GLY A 177 6.30 -5.68 4.82
N PHE A 178 6.48 -4.37 4.70
CA PHE A 178 5.71 -3.51 3.80
C PHE A 178 6.62 -2.55 3.04
N HIS A 179 6.03 -1.73 2.18
CA HIS A 179 6.74 -0.89 1.20
C HIS A 179 7.54 -1.71 0.17
N GLY A 180 7.20 -2.99 -0.03
CA GLY A 180 7.92 -3.89 -0.92
C GLY A 180 8.04 -3.38 -2.35
N THR A 181 6.97 -2.79 -2.91
CA THR A 181 6.99 -2.17 -4.25
C THR A 181 8.01 -1.02 -4.34
N SER A 182 8.12 -0.20 -3.29
CA SER A 182 9.08 0.89 -3.23
C SER A 182 10.51 0.37 -3.10
N HIS A 183 10.74 -0.57 -2.17
CA HIS A 183 12.03 -1.23 -1.96
C HIS A 183 12.53 -1.91 -3.23
N PHE A 184 11.64 -2.65 -3.91
CA PHE A 184 11.91 -3.26 -5.21
C PHE A 184 12.32 -2.20 -6.23
N PHE A 185 11.49 -1.18 -6.45
CA PHE A 185 11.76 -0.18 -7.49
C PHE A 185 13.12 0.50 -7.31
N VAL A 186 13.38 1.07 -6.12
CA VAL A 186 14.61 1.84 -5.89
C VAL A 186 15.86 0.97 -5.85
N SER A 187 15.77 -0.27 -5.36
CA SER A 187 16.90 -1.21 -5.42
C SER A 187 17.25 -1.59 -6.85
N GLN A 188 16.25 -1.82 -7.71
CA GLN A 188 16.50 -2.08 -9.13
C GLN A 188 17.13 -0.87 -9.84
N GLN A 189 16.74 0.37 -9.49
CA GLN A 189 17.41 1.56 -10.02
C GLN A 189 18.87 1.67 -9.52
N ALA A 190 19.11 1.40 -8.24
CA ALA A 190 20.47 1.39 -7.68
C ALA A 190 21.35 0.32 -8.36
N ILE A 191 20.84 -0.89 -8.61
CA ILE A 191 21.58 -1.95 -9.34
C ILE A 191 21.97 -1.48 -10.74
N LYS A 192 21.05 -0.82 -11.46
CA LYS A 192 21.33 -0.26 -12.79
C LYS A 192 22.43 0.80 -12.74
N LEU A 193 22.34 1.75 -11.79
CA LEU A 193 23.35 2.79 -11.60
C LEU A 193 24.73 2.23 -11.25
N LEU A 194 24.76 1.08 -10.59
CA LEU A 194 25.99 0.35 -10.24
C LEU A 194 26.51 -0.55 -11.38
N GLY A 195 25.94 -0.47 -12.59
CA GLY A 195 26.40 -1.23 -13.76
C GLY A 195 25.88 -2.67 -13.80
N ASN A 196 24.69 -2.94 -13.25
CA ASN A 196 24.06 -4.26 -13.24
C ASN A 196 24.89 -5.35 -12.53
N LYS A 197 25.53 -5.01 -11.41
CA LYS A 197 26.27 -5.99 -10.58
C LYS A 197 25.37 -7.14 -10.14
N LYS A 198 25.83 -8.37 -10.41
CA LYS A 198 25.10 -9.60 -10.08
C LYS A 198 25.12 -9.93 -8.58
N ASP A 199 26.14 -9.48 -7.87
CA ASP A 199 26.40 -9.72 -6.44
C ASP A 199 26.09 -8.48 -5.57
N SER A 200 24.99 -7.80 -5.90
CA SER A 200 24.64 -6.53 -5.26
C SER A 200 24.19 -6.71 -3.81
N LYS A 201 24.68 -5.84 -2.93
CA LYS A 201 24.23 -5.71 -1.54
C LYS A 201 23.78 -4.28 -1.32
N ILE A 202 22.48 -4.09 -1.12
CA ILE A 202 21.85 -2.77 -1.08
C ILE A 202 21.02 -2.68 0.19
N ILE A 203 21.13 -1.55 0.88
CA ILE A 203 20.21 -1.16 1.95
C ILE A 203 19.34 -0.04 1.40
N VAL A 204 18.02 -0.26 1.39
CA VAL A 204 17.07 0.76 0.99
C VAL A 204 16.40 1.33 2.24
N CYS A 205 16.45 2.65 2.38
CA CYS A 205 15.76 3.39 3.43
C CYS A 205 14.55 4.11 2.83
N HIS A 206 13.35 3.51 2.95
CA HIS A 206 12.10 4.19 2.62
C HIS A 206 11.68 5.02 3.83
N LEU A 207 11.92 6.33 3.79
CA LEU A 207 11.68 7.24 4.91
C LEU A 207 10.56 8.23 4.56
N GLY A 208 9.42 8.06 5.22
CA GLY A 208 8.24 8.91 5.06
C GLY A 208 7.41 8.94 6.35
N ASN A 209 6.11 9.20 6.25
CA ASN A 209 5.24 9.13 7.43
C ASN A 209 5.18 7.70 8.01
N GLY A 210 5.21 6.70 7.13
CA GLY A 210 5.60 5.34 7.47
C GLY A 210 7.01 5.09 6.97
N SER A 211 7.85 4.46 7.78
CA SER A 211 9.27 4.30 7.48
C SER A 211 9.73 2.86 7.65
N SER A 212 10.55 2.38 6.73
CA SER A 212 11.12 1.03 6.79
C SER A 212 12.48 0.95 6.10
N VAL A 213 13.34 0.08 6.59
CA VAL A 213 14.62 -0.25 5.94
C VAL A 213 14.57 -1.70 5.46
N CYS A 214 15.08 -1.95 4.25
CA CYS A 214 15.16 -3.29 3.67
C CYS A 214 16.61 -3.61 3.30
N ALA A 215 17.09 -4.78 3.74
CA ALA A 215 18.33 -5.37 3.30
C ALA A 215 18.05 -6.23 2.06
N ILE A 216 18.76 -5.95 0.98
CA ILE A 216 18.54 -6.55 -0.33
C ILE A 216 19.86 -7.14 -0.81
N LYS A 217 19.83 -8.42 -1.16
CA LYS A 217 20.97 -9.16 -1.70
C LYS A 217 20.58 -9.76 -3.05
N ASP A 218 21.38 -9.49 -4.07
CA ASP A 218 21.20 -10.01 -5.43
C ASP A 218 19.78 -9.73 -5.98
N GLY A 219 19.28 -8.52 -5.71
CA GLY A 219 17.92 -8.08 -6.10
C GLY A 219 16.77 -8.68 -5.29
N LYS A 220 17.05 -9.46 -4.24
CA LYS A 220 16.03 -10.10 -3.38
C LYS A 220 16.04 -9.51 -1.97
N SER A 221 14.86 -9.29 -1.41
CA SER A 221 14.72 -8.91 0.00
C SER A 221 15.21 -10.05 0.90
N VAL A 222 16.18 -9.77 1.77
CA VAL A 222 16.67 -10.74 2.75
C VAL A 222 16.28 -10.38 4.19
N ASN A 223 15.98 -9.12 4.49
CA ASN A 223 15.40 -8.71 5.77
C ASN A 223 14.73 -7.33 5.62
N THR A 224 13.77 -7.01 6.47
CA THR A 224 13.14 -5.68 6.52
C THR A 224 12.75 -5.35 7.97
N THR A 225 12.62 -4.06 8.26
CA THR A 225 12.34 -3.58 9.63
C THR A 225 10.89 -3.79 10.03
N MET A 226 9.93 -3.61 9.12
CA MET A 226 8.52 -3.83 9.45
C MET A 226 8.22 -5.32 9.65
N GLY A 227 7.30 -5.61 10.57
CA GLY A 227 7.00 -6.94 11.08
C GLY A 227 5.80 -7.62 10.43
N LEU A 228 4.95 -8.21 11.29
CA LEU A 228 3.60 -8.66 10.97
C LEU A 228 2.74 -7.49 10.47
N THR A 229 2.89 -6.33 11.13
CA THR A 229 2.16 -5.10 10.83
C THR A 229 3.16 -3.97 10.52
N PRO A 230 2.70 -2.85 9.94
CA PRO A 230 3.54 -1.67 9.71
C PRO A 230 3.95 -0.92 11.00
N LEU A 231 3.63 -1.44 12.19
CA LEU A 231 3.94 -0.79 13.46
C LEU A 231 5.40 -1.01 13.88
N GLY A 232 5.93 -2.22 13.67
CA GLY A 232 7.29 -2.58 14.07
C GLY A 232 8.38 -1.94 13.20
N GLY A 233 9.59 -1.88 13.75
CA GLY A 233 10.79 -1.34 13.12
C GLY A 233 11.11 0.08 13.59
N LEU A 234 11.28 0.99 12.62
CA LEU A 234 11.69 2.37 12.90
C LEU A 234 10.60 3.16 13.63
N MET A 235 11.03 4.16 14.42
CA MET A 235 10.15 5.25 14.82
C MET A 235 9.64 6.00 13.57
N MET A 236 8.34 6.28 13.51
CA MET A 236 7.71 6.92 12.34
C MET A 236 6.98 8.20 12.76
N GLY A 237 6.16 8.79 11.87
CA GLY A 237 5.44 10.03 12.19
C GLY A 237 4.56 9.90 13.44
N THR A 238 3.67 8.91 13.46
CA THR A 238 2.74 8.65 14.58
C THR A 238 2.85 7.25 15.18
N ARG A 239 3.68 6.38 14.59
CA ARG A 239 3.88 4.99 15.02
C ARG A 239 5.11 4.86 15.90
N SER A 240 5.00 4.07 16.96
CA SER A 240 6.10 3.86 17.92
C SER A 240 7.37 3.29 17.28
N GLY A 241 7.22 2.37 16.33
CA GLY A 241 8.32 1.47 15.99
C GLY A 241 8.51 0.42 17.08
N ASP A 242 9.71 -0.15 17.13
CA ASP A 242 10.11 -1.15 18.11
C ASP A 242 10.14 -0.56 19.52
N ILE A 243 9.48 -1.25 20.45
CA ILE A 243 9.47 -0.97 21.89
C ILE A 243 9.53 -2.30 22.65
N ASP A 244 9.89 -2.24 23.93
CA ASP A 244 9.81 -3.41 24.82
C ASP A 244 8.35 -3.93 24.89
N PRO A 245 8.08 -5.21 24.57
CA PRO A 245 6.74 -5.80 24.68
C PRO A 245 6.11 -5.64 26.08
N GLY A 246 6.90 -5.58 27.15
CA GLY A 246 6.42 -5.36 28.53
C GLY A 246 5.76 -3.99 28.75
N ILE A 247 6.02 -3.00 27.89
CA ILE A 247 5.38 -1.67 27.93
C ILE A 247 3.88 -1.77 27.61
N ILE A 248 3.48 -2.74 26.76
CA ILE A 248 2.09 -2.90 26.31
C ILE A 248 1.15 -3.17 27.50
N PRO A 249 1.31 -4.25 28.30
CA PRO A 249 0.45 -4.49 29.46
C PRO A 249 0.62 -3.40 30.52
N TYR A 250 1.83 -2.87 30.73
CA TYR A 250 2.06 -1.78 31.68
C TYR A 250 1.22 -0.54 31.35
N LEU A 251 1.18 -0.11 30.08
CA LEU A 251 0.37 1.03 29.67
C LEU A 251 -1.13 0.73 29.66
N MET A 252 -1.52 -0.50 29.31
CA MET A 252 -2.91 -0.95 29.40
C MET A 252 -3.43 -0.80 30.82
N ASP A 253 -2.70 -1.31 31.81
CA ASP A 253 -3.07 -1.22 33.23
C ASP A 253 -3.09 0.22 33.73
N LYS A 254 -2.09 1.04 33.36
CA LYS A 254 -1.98 2.42 33.83
C LYS A 254 -3.01 3.37 33.24
N LYS A 255 -3.53 3.07 32.05
CA LYS A 255 -4.47 3.95 31.33
C LYS A 255 -5.84 3.32 31.11
N ASP A 256 -6.09 2.16 31.72
CA ASP A 256 -7.32 1.39 31.55
C ASP A 256 -7.68 1.18 30.06
N MET A 257 -6.67 0.76 29.27
CA MET A 257 -6.82 0.53 27.84
C MET A 257 -7.02 -0.95 27.54
N ASN A 258 -7.98 -1.24 26.66
CA ASN A 258 -8.11 -2.55 26.02
C ASN A 258 -7.10 -2.73 24.88
N THR A 259 -7.07 -3.93 24.31
CA THR A 259 -6.15 -4.33 23.22
C THR A 259 -6.26 -3.45 21.97
N HIS A 260 -7.47 -2.98 21.63
CA HIS A 260 -7.66 -2.10 20.47
C HIS A 260 -7.14 -0.69 20.77
N GLN A 261 -7.41 -0.17 21.97
CA GLN A 261 -7.00 1.17 22.40
C GLN A 261 -5.47 1.30 22.48
N ILE A 262 -4.75 0.28 22.99
CA ILE A 262 -3.29 0.33 23.04
C ILE A 262 -2.67 0.29 21.64
N ILE A 263 -3.22 -0.52 20.72
CA ILE A 263 -2.74 -0.56 19.32
C ILE A 263 -3.00 0.77 18.61
N ASP A 264 -4.16 1.40 18.85
CA ASP A 264 -4.47 2.72 18.33
C ASP A 264 -3.55 3.79 18.92
N TYR A 265 -3.25 3.71 20.23
CA TYR A 265 -2.29 4.59 20.89
C TYR A 265 -0.90 4.48 20.26
N LEU A 266 -0.42 3.25 20.02
CA LEU A 266 0.87 2.99 19.40
C LEU A 266 0.94 3.39 17.93
N ASN A 267 -0.19 3.41 17.20
CA ASN A 267 -0.24 3.80 15.79
C ASN A 267 -0.45 5.30 15.55
N LYS A 268 -1.17 6.00 16.45
CA LYS A 268 -1.68 7.35 16.20
C LYS A 268 -1.14 8.40 17.18
N LYS A 269 -0.71 8.00 18.37
CA LYS A 269 -0.26 8.93 19.45
C LYS A 269 1.20 8.75 19.83
N SER A 270 1.96 7.97 19.06
CA SER A 270 3.36 7.65 19.32
C SER A 270 4.27 8.26 18.25
N GLY A 271 5.46 7.70 18.05
CA GLY A 271 6.40 8.16 17.03
C GLY A 271 6.92 9.57 17.29
N ILE A 272 7.30 10.27 16.23
CA ILE A 272 7.76 11.66 16.29
C ILE A 272 6.73 12.54 16.99
N LEU A 273 5.45 12.40 16.66
CA LEU A 273 4.35 13.15 17.29
C LEU A 273 4.35 12.96 18.82
N GLY A 274 4.35 11.70 19.27
CA GLY A 274 4.32 11.39 20.70
C GLY A 274 5.57 11.88 21.45
N VAL A 275 6.75 11.80 20.83
CA VAL A 275 8.02 12.25 21.42
C VAL A 275 8.15 13.77 21.42
N SER A 276 7.61 14.46 20.39
CA SER A 276 7.71 15.92 20.29
C SER A 276 6.81 16.66 21.29
N GLY A 277 5.73 16.02 21.76
CA GLY A 277 4.78 16.61 22.71
C GLY A 277 3.94 17.75 22.13
N ILE A 278 3.74 17.77 20.81
CA ILE A 278 2.91 18.75 20.07
C ILE A 278 1.52 18.17 19.87
#